data_AF-A0A176YDC5-F1
#
_entry.id   AF-A0A176YDC5-F1
#
_cell.length_a   1.000
_cell.length_b   1.000
_cell.length_c   1.000
_cell.angle_alpha   90.00
_cell.angle_beta   90.00
_cell.angle_gamma   90.00
#
_symmetry.space_group_name_H-M   'P 1'
#
loop_
_entity.id
_entity.type
_entity.pdbx_description
1 polymer ?
#
loop_
_entity_poly.entity_id
_entity_poly.type
_entity_poly.pdbx_seq_one_letter_code
_entity_poly.pdbx_strand_id
1 'polypeptide(L)'
;MVVCDGALLSNPIQPTAIAKSGDISLISEQERDLLCALSYVHLACGQSAQSLSLLRLVTDDNSQDVGILRILAYALISEGLGDEAIAVLDRLDTLDTQPASRLPLTLLRSHALRRVDRMDEAREVFQSYVSLRDSTVPVPQEGAP
;
A
#
# COMPACT_ATOMS: atom_id res chain seq x y z
N MET A 1 60.53 45.53 14.12
CA MET A 1 60.91 44.52 13.12
C MET A 1 59.95 43.35 13.26
N VAL A 2 58.98 43.24 12.33
CA VAL A 2 58.25 42.02 11.88
C VAL A 2 57.43 41.28 12.97
N VAL A 3 56.11 41.06 12.93
CA VAL A 3 55.06 41.13 11.89
C VAL A 3 53.68 41.27 12.57
N CYS A 4 52.74 41.89 11.85
CA CYS A 4 51.34 42.09 12.20
C CYS A 4 50.47 40.82 12.02
N ASP A 5 49.27 40.90 12.60
CA ASP A 5 47.96 40.59 11.98
C ASP A 5 47.19 39.35 12.48
N GLY A 6 45.87 39.49 12.56
CA GLY A 6 44.95 38.35 12.49
C GLY A 6 43.98 38.10 13.65
N ALA A 7 42.85 38.82 13.61
CA ALA A 7 41.49 38.29 13.71
C ALA A 7 40.97 37.52 14.96
N LEU A 8 39.95 38.15 15.53
CA LEU A 8 38.73 37.66 16.20
C LEU A 8 38.33 36.16 16.08
N LEU A 9 37.57 35.78 17.11
CA LEU A 9 36.56 34.70 17.22
C LEU A 9 37.06 33.36 17.78
N SER A 10 36.73 33.12 19.05
CA SER A 10 36.60 31.77 19.58
C SER A 10 35.34 31.71 20.45
N ASN A 11 34.20 31.64 19.77
CA ASN A 11 32.97 31.14 20.39
C ASN A 11 33.02 29.61 20.22
N PRO A 12 32.85 28.80 21.28
CA PRO A 12 32.81 27.35 21.11
C PRO A 12 31.59 27.00 20.26
N ILE A 13 31.84 26.33 19.13
CA ILE A 13 30.81 25.71 18.30
C ILE A 13 30.10 24.70 19.20
N GLN A 14 28.90 25.05 19.66
CA GLN A 14 27.99 24.07 20.22
C GLN A 14 27.67 23.07 19.11
N PRO A 15 27.79 21.75 19.34
CA PRO A 15 27.31 20.78 18.38
C PRO A 15 25.80 20.99 18.23
N THR A 16 25.43 21.50 17.05
CA THR A 16 24.05 21.69 16.64
C THR A 16 23.32 20.39 16.90
N ALA A 17 22.40 20.42 17.86
CA ALA A 17 21.52 19.31 18.14
C ALA A 17 20.92 18.87 16.80
N ILE A 18 21.24 17.65 16.38
CA ILE A 18 20.59 16.98 15.25
C ILE A 18 19.11 17.04 15.59
N ALA A 19 18.40 17.92 14.88
CA ALA A 19 16.98 18.07 15.02
C ALA A 19 16.41 16.66 14.90
N LYS A 20 15.74 16.21 15.97
CA LYS A 20 14.96 14.98 15.94
C LYS A 20 14.12 15.06 14.67
N SER A 21 14.27 14.07 13.79
CA SER A 21 13.40 13.82 12.66
C SER A 21 12.01 13.45 13.21
N GLY A 22 11.35 14.43 13.81
CA GLY A 22 9.95 14.36 14.19
C GLY A 22 9.15 14.63 12.93
N ASP A 23 8.51 13.58 12.44
CA ASP A 23 7.27 13.60 11.69
C ASP A 23 7.07 14.83 10.79
N ILE A 24 7.82 14.88 9.70
CA ILE A 24 7.35 15.63 8.55
C ILE A 24 6.40 14.70 7.82
N SER A 25 5.13 14.68 8.23
CA SER A 25 4.07 14.32 7.28
C SER A 25 4.06 15.42 6.22
N LEU A 26 4.97 15.30 5.24
CA LEU A 26 5.21 16.27 4.16
C LEU A 26 3.99 16.48 3.27
N ILE A 27 3.01 15.59 3.38
CA ILE A 27 1.85 15.51 2.50
C ILE A 27 0.59 15.64 3.37
N SER A 28 -0.24 16.63 3.05
CA SER A 28 -1.57 16.82 3.63
C SER A 28 -2.51 15.67 3.26
N GLU A 29 -3.64 15.56 3.96
CA GLU A 29 -4.66 14.57 3.66
C GLU A 29 -5.21 14.72 2.23
N GLN A 30 -5.45 15.95 1.78
CA GLN A 30 -5.97 16.22 0.45
C GLN A 30 -4.97 15.84 -0.66
N GLU A 31 -3.67 16.07 -0.44
CA GLU A 31 -2.63 15.66 -1.38
C GLU A 31 -2.50 14.13 -1.41
N ARG A 32 -2.65 13.46 -0.26
CA ARG A 32 -2.69 12.00 -0.16
C ARG A 32 -3.86 11.43 -0.96
N ASP A 33 -5.05 11.96 -0.77
CA ASP A 33 -6.26 11.54 -1.48
C ASP A 33 -6.12 11.71 -2.99
N LEU A 34 -5.55 12.85 -3.43
CA LEU A 34 -5.28 13.12 -4.83
C LEU A 34 -4.28 12.10 -5.42
N LEU A 35 -3.19 11.84 -4.71
CA LEU A 35 -2.19 10.86 -5.14
C LEU A 35 -2.78 9.45 -5.21
N CYS A 36 -3.69 9.09 -4.29
CA CYS A 36 -4.40 7.82 -4.33
C CYS A 36 -5.35 7.72 -5.54
N ALA A 37 -6.11 8.77 -5.82
CA ALA A 37 -6.97 8.84 -7.00
C ALA A 37 -6.17 8.72 -8.31
N LEU A 38 -5.05 9.42 -8.43
CA LEU A 38 -4.14 9.32 -9.58
C LEU A 38 -3.54 7.91 -9.70
N SER A 39 -3.14 7.32 -8.59
CA SER A 39 -2.62 5.94 -8.55
C SER A 39 -3.63 4.94 -9.09
N TYR A 40 -4.91 5.11 -8.74
CA TYR A 40 -6.00 4.28 -9.27
C TYR A 40 -6.19 4.47 -10.78
N VAL A 41 -6.15 5.71 -11.28
CA VAL A 41 -6.23 6.00 -12.73
C VAL A 41 -5.07 5.37 -13.49
N HIS A 42 -3.84 5.47 -12.98
CA HIS A 42 -2.68 4.82 -13.59
C HIS A 42 -2.87 3.29 -13.69
N LEU A 43 -3.40 2.63 -12.64
CA LEU A 43 -3.70 1.20 -12.70
C LEU A 43 -4.75 0.86 -13.74
N ALA A 44 -5.81 1.66 -13.85
CA ALA A 44 -6.84 1.48 -14.87
C ALA A 44 -6.29 1.60 -16.30
N CYS A 45 -5.22 2.39 -16.49
CA CYS A 45 -4.51 2.53 -17.76
C CYS A 45 -3.38 1.50 -17.96
N GLY A 46 -3.19 0.53 -17.06
CA GLY A 46 -2.11 -0.46 -17.12
C GLY A 46 -0.72 0.09 -16.79
N GLN A 47 -0.66 1.27 -16.18
CA GLN A 47 0.57 1.97 -15.80
C GLN A 47 0.93 1.68 -14.34
N SER A 48 1.11 0.40 -14.00
CA SER A 48 1.28 -0.06 -12.61
C SER A 48 2.57 0.44 -11.96
N ALA A 49 3.66 0.62 -12.70
CA ALA A 49 4.91 1.18 -12.19
C ALA A 49 4.75 2.63 -11.72
N GLN A 50 4.01 3.45 -12.47
CA GLN A 50 3.69 4.83 -12.10
C GLN A 50 2.79 4.86 -10.87
N SER A 51 1.76 4.00 -10.83
CA SER A 51 0.89 3.86 -9.66
C SER A 51 1.68 3.50 -8.40
N LEU A 52 2.55 2.49 -8.47
CA LEU A 52 3.38 2.07 -7.34
C LEU A 52 4.31 3.18 -6.86
N SER A 53 4.86 3.96 -7.79
CA SER A 53 5.72 5.11 -7.45
C SER A 53 4.97 6.16 -6.65
N LEU A 54 3.74 6.50 -7.05
CA LEU A 54 2.88 7.44 -6.32
C LEU A 54 2.48 6.90 -4.95
N LEU A 55 2.10 5.62 -4.86
CA LEU A 55 1.70 4.99 -3.60
C LEU A 55 2.84 4.96 -2.58
N ARG A 56 4.09 4.75 -3.02
CA ARG A 56 5.28 4.80 -2.15
C ARG A 56 5.59 6.19 -1.61
N LEU A 57 5.08 7.26 -2.22
CA LEU A 57 5.21 8.62 -1.67
C LEU A 57 4.25 8.86 -0.49
N VAL A 58 3.12 8.15 -0.48
CA VAL A 58 2.03 8.38 0.49
C VAL A 58 1.84 7.27 1.51
N THR A 59 2.54 6.15 1.33
CA THR A 59 2.48 4.99 2.21
C THR A 59 3.81 4.82 2.90
N ASP A 60 3.82 4.94 4.23
CA ASP A 60 4.94 4.47 5.05
C ASP A 60 4.71 3.02 5.52
N ASP A 61 5.77 2.38 6.03
CA ASP A 61 5.75 0.99 6.50
C ASP A 61 4.69 0.73 7.59
N ASN A 62 4.23 1.76 8.31
CA ASN A 62 3.22 1.71 9.37
C ASN A 62 1.87 2.32 8.97
N SER A 63 1.61 2.59 7.68
CA SER A 63 0.32 3.08 7.20
C SER A 63 -0.84 2.13 7.50
N GLN A 64 -1.82 2.58 8.30
CA GLN A 64 -3.02 1.82 8.66
C GLN A 64 -4.20 2.09 7.72
N ASP A 65 -3.98 2.85 6.65
CA ASP A 65 -5.03 3.25 5.71
C ASP A 65 -5.41 2.08 4.80
N VAL A 66 -6.52 1.43 5.12
CA VAL A 66 -7.07 0.29 4.37
C VAL A 66 -7.30 0.62 2.89
N GLY A 67 -7.72 1.85 2.56
CA GLY A 67 -7.97 2.25 1.18
C GLY A 67 -6.67 2.24 0.35
N ILE A 68 -5.62 2.84 0.90
CA ILE A 68 -4.30 2.91 0.27
C ILE A 68 -3.68 1.53 0.16
N LEU A 69 -3.74 0.73 1.23
CA LEU A 69 -3.19 -0.63 1.24
C LEU A 69 -3.86 -1.52 0.19
N ARG A 70 -5.17 -1.39 -0.05
CA ARG A 70 -5.87 -2.13 -1.12
C ARG A 70 -5.34 -1.77 -2.52
N ILE A 71 -5.14 -0.48 -2.79
CA ILE A 71 -4.58 -0.02 -4.08
C ILE A 71 -3.13 -0.50 -4.22
N LEU A 72 -2.34 -0.41 -3.15
CA LEU A 72 -0.95 -0.88 -3.11
C LEU A 72 -0.84 -2.37 -3.41
N ALA A 73 -1.67 -3.22 -2.80
CA ALA A 73 -1.70 -4.65 -3.09
C ALA A 73 -1.96 -4.92 -4.58
N TYR A 74 -2.91 -4.21 -5.20
CA TYR A 74 -3.20 -4.37 -6.62
C TYR A 74 -2.04 -3.89 -7.52
N ALA A 75 -1.39 -2.78 -7.18
CA ALA A 75 -0.23 -2.29 -7.90
C ALA A 75 0.95 -3.28 -7.84
N LEU A 76 1.25 -3.82 -6.67
CA LEU A 76 2.32 -4.81 -6.47
C LEU A 76 2.06 -6.10 -7.27
N ILE A 77 0.82 -6.61 -7.26
CA ILE A 77 0.43 -7.78 -8.09
C ILE A 77 0.59 -7.48 -9.58
N SER A 78 0.25 -6.26 -10.02
CA SER A 78 0.36 -5.84 -11.42
C SER A 78 1.81 -5.78 -11.88
N GLU A 79 2.70 -5.28 -11.01
CA GLU A 79 4.16 -5.25 -11.23
C GLU A 79 4.86 -6.62 -11.06
N GLY A 80 4.13 -7.64 -10.57
CA GLY A 80 4.70 -8.97 -10.32
C GLY A 80 5.47 -9.10 -9.01
N LEU A 81 5.38 -8.10 -8.12
CA LEU A 81 5.99 -8.10 -6.78
C LEU A 81 5.10 -8.86 -5.80
N GLY A 82 4.99 -10.18 -6.01
CA GLY A 82 4.03 -11.01 -5.28
C GLY A 82 4.29 -11.14 -3.78
N ASP A 83 5.55 -11.23 -3.34
CA ASP A 83 5.87 -11.31 -1.90
C ASP A 83 5.50 -10.03 -1.15
N GLU A 84 5.81 -8.86 -1.72
CA GLU A 84 5.38 -7.56 -1.18
C GLU A 84 3.84 -7.47 -1.12
N ALA A 85 3.16 -7.95 -2.16
CA ALA A 85 1.69 -7.96 -2.18
C ALA A 85 1.10 -8.86 -1.09
N ILE A 86 1.69 -10.03 -0.84
CA ILE A 86 1.26 -10.93 0.24
C ILE A 86 1.40 -10.24 1.59
N ALA A 87 2.54 -9.58 1.85
CA ALA A 87 2.74 -8.85 3.11
C ALA A 87 1.68 -7.74 3.33
N VAL A 88 1.33 -7.00 2.29
CA VAL A 88 0.27 -5.98 2.35
C VAL A 88 -1.10 -6.62 2.59
N LEU A 89 -1.39 -7.76 1.97
CA LEU A 89 -2.65 -8.48 2.16
C LEU A 89 -2.78 -9.09 3.57
N ASP A 90 -1.69 -9.62 4.12
CA ASP A 90 -1.65 -10.11 5.51
C ASP A 90 -1.93 -8.99 6.50
N ARG A 91 -1.46 -7.78 6.19
CA ARG A 91 -1.81 -6.60 6.97
C ARG A 91 -3.28 -6.21 6.81
N LEU A 92 -3.81 -6.23 5.58
CA LEU A 92 -5.23 -5.96 5.33
C LEU A 92 -6.15 -6.91 6.08
N ASP A 93 -5.80 -8.20 6.21
CA ASP A 93 -6.58 -9.15 7.02
C ASP A 93 -6.73 -8.72 8.48
N THR A 94 -5.76 -7.99 9.02
CA THR A 94 -5.80 -7.50 10.40
C THR A 94 -6.60 -6.19 10.55
N LEU A 95 -6.62 -5.36 9.51
CA LEU A 95 -7.19 -4.00 9.57
C LEU A 95 -8.59 -3.90 8.99
N ASP A 96 -8.88 -4.69 7.97
CA ASP A 96 -10.09 -4.59 7.18
C ASP A 96 -11.14 -5.62 7.63
N THR A 97 -11.93 -5.23 8.62
CA THR A 97 -12.99 -6.09 9.16
C THR A 97 -14.30 -6.01 8.37
N GLN A 98 -14.32 -5.30 7.22
CA GLN A 98 -15.54 -5.09 6.45
C GLN A 98 -15.87 -6.36 5.63
N PRO A 99 -17.07 -6.96 5.79
CA PRO A 99 -17.44 -8.16 5.06
C PRO A 99 -17.41 -8.00 3.53
N ALA A 100 -17.73 -6.80 3.03
CA ALA A 100 -17.72 -6.49 1.61
C ALA A 100 -16.32 -6.58 0.99
N SER A 101 -15.26 -6.38 1.77
CA SER A 101 -13.87 -6.44 1.30
C SER A 101 -13.37 -7.86 1.16
N ARG A 102 -14.00 -8.83 1.83
CA ARG A 102 -13.52 -10.21 1.88
C ARG A 102 -13.39 -10.83 0.49
N LEU A 103 -14.38 -10.61 -0.37
CA LEU A 103 -14.42 -11.16 -1.72
C LEU A 103 -13.28 -10.61 -2.62
N PRO A 104 -13.09 -9.29 -2.78
CA PRO A 104 -11.96 -8.76 -3.55
C PRO A 104 -10.60 -9.09 -2.94
N LEU A 105 -10.43 -9.08 -1.61
CA LEU A 105 -9.16 -9.43 -0.97
C LEU A 105 -8.77 -10.90 -1.19
N THR A 106 -9.75 -11.83 -1.14
CA THR A 106 -9.52 -13.25 -1.42
C THR A 106 -9.02 -13.44 -2.87
N LEU A 107 -9.62 -12.72 -3.82
CA LEU A 107 -9.17 -12.77 -5.21
C LEU A 107 -7.73 -12.25 -5.36
N LEU A 108 -7.42 -11.08 -4.78
CA LEU A 108 -6.07 -10.51 -4.82
C LEU A 108 -5.03 -11.44 -4.22
N ARG A 109 -5.33 -12.12 -3.11
CA ARG A 109 -4.42 -13.11 -2.51
C ARG A 109 -4.11 -14.27 -3.42
N SER A 110 -5.11 -14.85 -4.11
CA SER A 110 -4.88 -15.86 -5.13
C SER A 110 -3.94 -15.35 -6.24
N HIS A 111 -4.13 -14.11 -6.71
CA HIS A 111 -3.25 -13.52 -7.72
C HIS A 111 -1.82 -13.32 -7.21
N ALA A 112 -1.63 -12.84 -5.99
CA ALA A 112 -0.31 -12.65 -5.40
C ALA A 112 0.46 -13.98 -5.27
N LEU A 113 -0.21 -15.04 -4.81
CA LEU A 113 0.38 -16.38 -4.72
C LEU A 113 0.83 -16.92 -6.09
N ARG A 114 0.07 -16.66 -7.16
CA ARG A 114 0.48 -17.01 -8.53
C ARG A 114 1.73 -16.28 -8.98
N ARG A 115 1.96 -15.04 -8.53
CA ARG A 115 3.15 -14.25 -8.90
C ARG A 115 4.44 -14.83 -8.30
N VAL A 116 4.33 -15.55 -7.19
CA VAL A 116 5.45 -16.22 -6.49
C VAL A 116 5.46 -17.74 -6.71
N ASP A 117 4.79 -18.22 -7.76
CA ASP A 117 4.72 -19.63 -8.17
C ASP A 117 4.14 -20.61 -7.12
N ARG A 118 3.41 -20.09 -6.12
CA ARG A 118 2.69 -20.90 -5.11
C ARG A 118 1.32 -21.33 -5.65
N MET A 119 1.33 -22.08 -6.74
CA MET A 119 0.14 -22.38 -7.56
C MET A 119 -0.92 -23.22 -6.83
N ASP A 120 -0.53 -24.11 -5.95
CA ASP A 120 -1.48 -24.95 -5.20
C ASP A 120 -2.27 -24.12 -4.19
N GLU A 121 -1.57 -23.30 -3.40
CA GLU A 121 -2.21 -22.37 -2.47
C GLU A 121 -3.07 -21.33 -3.20
N ALA A 122 -2.59 -20.82 -4.33
CA ALA A 122 -3.38 -19.91 -5.16
C ALA A 122 -4.70 -20.55 -5.60
N ARG A 123 -4.68 -21.84 -5.95
CA ARG A 123 -5.88 -22.59 -6.37
C ARG A 123 -6.87 -22.76 -5.22
N GLU A 124 -6.39 -23.11 -4.03
CA GLU A 124 -7.24 -23.23 -2.83
C GLU A 124 -7.92 -21.91 -2.47
N VAL A 125 -7.15 -20.80 -2.50
CA VAL A 125 -7.67 -19.46 -2.25
C VAL A 125 -8.68 -19.06 -3.33
N PHE A 126 -8.40 -19.36 -4.60
CA PHE A 126 -9.33 -19.07 -5.69
C PHE A 126 -10.65 -19.86 -5.59
N GLN A 127 -10.59 -21.13 -5.18
CA GLN A 127 -11.79 -21.92 -4.90
C GLN A 127 -12.62 -21.29 -3.78
N SER A 128 -11.96 -20.81 -2.71
CA SER A 128 -12.62 -20.08 -1.63
C SER A 128 -13.31 -18.81 -2.14
N TYR A 129 -12.66 -18.06 -3.05
CA TYR A 129 -13.27 -16.91 -3.72
C TYR A 129 -14.54 -17.29 -4.50
N VAL A 130 -14.49 -18.37 -5.29
CA VAL A 130 -15.65 -18.84 -6.06
C VAL A 130 -16.82 -19.20 -5.13
N SER A 131 -16.56 -19.96 -4.06
CA SER A 131 -17.59 -20.31 -3.08
C SER A 131 -18.20 -19.08 -2.38
N LEU A 132 -17.37 -18.08 -2.05
CA LEU A 132 -17.84 -16.81 -1.49
C LEU A 132 -18.76 -16.07 -2.48
N ARG A 133 -18.34 -15.98 -3.74
CA ARG A 133 -19.11 -15.30 -4.79
C ARG A 133 -20.47 -15.94 -4.99
N ASP A 134 -20.52 -17.27 -5.08
CA ASP A 134 -21.77 -18.01 -5.28
C ASP A 134 -22.72 -17.82 -4.08
N SER A 135 -22.18 -17.72 -2.86
CA SER A 135 -22.97 -17.46 -1.65
C SER A 135 -23.56 -16.05 -1.59
N THR A 136 -23.00 -15.09 -2.34
CA THR A 136 -23.47 -13.69 -2.37
C THR A 136 -24.53 -13.42 -3.44
N VAL A 137 -24.77 -14.36 -4.36
CA VAL A 137 -25.84 -14.24 -5.37
C VAL A 137 -27.17 -14.64 -4.73
N PRO A 138 -28.16 -13.74 -4.62
CA PRO A 138 -29.48 -14.12 -4.13
C PRO A 138 -30.11 -15.10 -5.13
N VAL A 139 -30.42 -16.31 -4.68
CA VAL A 139 -31.23 -17.25 -5.47
C VAL A 139 -32.63 -16.64 -5.63
N PRO A 140 -33.13 -16.40 -6.86
CA PRO A 140 -34.51 -15.94 -7.05
C PRO A 140 -35.45 -16.96 -6.39
N GLN A 141 -36.26 -16.50 -5.44
CA GLN A 141 -37.34 -17.31 -4.87
C GLN A 141 -38.44 -17.42 -5.93
N GLU A 142 -38.32 -18.43 -6.79
CA GLU A 142 -39.32 -18.73 -7.80
C GLU A 142 -40.31 -19.74 -7.24
N GLY A 143 -41.52 -19.24 -6.94
CA GLY A 143 -42.72 -20.05 -6.76
C GLY A 143 -43.12 -20.35 -5.32
N ALA A 144 -44.19 -19.71 -4.87
CA ALA A 144 -45.19 -20.36 -4.02
C ALA A 144 -46.56 -20.18 -4.71
N PRO A 145 -47.40 -21.22 -4.75
CA PRO A 145 -48.65 -21.28 -5.52
C PRO A 145 -49.74 -20.33 -4.99
#